data_AF-A0A953X3H6-F1
#
_entry.id   AF-A0A953X3H6-F1
#
_cell.length_a   1.000
_cell.length_b   1.000
_cell.length_c   1.000
_cell.angle_alpha   90.00
_cell.angle_beta   90.00
_cell.angle_gamma   90.00
#
_symmetry.space_group_name_H-M   'P 1'
#
loop_
_entity.id
_entity.type
_entity.pdbx_description
1 polymer ?
#
loop_
_entity_poly.entity_id
_entity_poly.type
_entity_poly.pdbx_seq_one_letter_code
_entity_poly.pdbx_strand_id
1 'polypeptide(L)'
;MTDIFVHPDRVPPRFRPLKAWSHMQKLLRDKEDTEQVFHIIEALNGRALVSNFEAFAESARGQVLLERKEYLPPLLDDHSWIRELPEGTVGRAYVDFMEREGLTAQGLVDESDKFRSQIRDYDDDLQWYGNRLRDTHDLFHVLTGYGRDALGEACLLGFSYSQNRGRGVIFIAFMAARRMAKALP
;
A
#
# COMPACT_ATOMS: atom_id res chain seq x y z
N MET A 1 -17.48 20.72 6.47
CA MET A 1 -16.59 20.04 5.50
C MET A 1 -15.19 20.40 5.90
N THR A 2 -14.32 19.41 6.03
CA THR A 2 -12.89 19.61 6.30
C THR A 2 -12.29 20.35 5.11
N ASP A 3 -11.49 21.37 5.37
CA ASP A 3 -10.73 22.05 4.32
C ASP A 3 -9.64 21.11 3.81
N ILE A 4 -9.80 20.65 2.58
CA ILE A 4 -8.86 19.75 1.91
C ILE A 4 -7.72 20.58 1.34
N PHE A 5 -6.48 20.23 1.72
CA PHE A 5 -5.27 20.80 1.15
C PHE A 5 -4.59 19.80 0.21
N VAL A 6 -4.43 20.20 -1.05
CA VAL A 6 -3.58 19.52 -2.03
C VAL A 6 -2.60 20.56 -2.57
N HIS A 7 -1.31 20.27 -2.47
CA HIS A 7 -0.25 21.24 -2.78
C HIS A 7 -0.32 21.65 -4.26
N PRO A 8 -0.33 22.95 -4.60
CA PRO A 8 -0.55 23.43 -5.97
C PRO A 8 0.54 22.98 -6.96
N ASP A 9 1.78 22.81 -6.48
CA ASP A 9 2.88 22.32 -7.30
C ASP A 9 2.84 20.81 -7.62
N ARG A 10 1.82 20.06 -7.16
CA ARG A 10 1.74 18.63 -7.44
C ARG A 10 1.73 18.37 -8.95
N VAL A 11 2.74 17.62 -9.40
CA VAL A 11 2.83 17.20 -10.80
C VAL A 11 1.73 16.17 -11.07
N PRO A 12 0.89 16.36 -12.11
CA PRO A 12 -0.12 15.38 -12.47
C PRO A 12 0.51 14.01 -12.78
N PRO A 13 -0.08 12.91 -12.30
CA PRO A 13 0.48 11.57 -12.52
C PRO A 13 0.48 11.22 -14.01
N ARG A 14 1.58 10.61 -14.49
CA ARG A 14 1.77 10.26 -15.90
C ARG A 14 1.90 8.76 -16.08
N PHE A 15 1.20 8.22 -17.07
CA PHE A 15 1.32 6.80 -17.45
C PHE A 15 2.65 6.54 -18.19
N ARG A 16 3.53 5.75 -17.59
CA ARG A 16 4.92 5.51 -18.01
C ARG A 16 5.23 4.00 -18.10
N PRO A 17 4.68 3.27 -19.08
CA PRO A 17 4.75 1.81 -19.12
C PRO A 17 6.18 1.25 -19.26
N LEU A 18 7.08 1.95 -19.97
CA LEU A 18 8.48 1.52 -20.09
C LEU A 18 9.24 1.62 -18.77
N LYS A 19 8.97 2.67 -17.97
CA LYS A 19 9.53 2.81 -16.62
C LYS A 19 9.05 1.64 -15.75
N ALA A 20 7.74 1.40 -15.73
CA ALA A 20 7.16 0.29 -14.99
C ALA A 20 7.73 -1.07 -15.40
N TRP A 21 7.91 -1.31 -16.69
CA TRP A 21 8.54 -2.54 -17.17
C TRP A 21 9.98 -2.71 -16.67
N SER A 22 10.78 -1.64 -16.69
CA SER A 22 12.14 -1.65 -16.16
C SER A 22 12.19 -2.02 -14.68
N HIS A 23 11.35 -1.41 -13.85
CA HIS A 23 11.26 -1.72 -12.42
C HIS A 23 10.67 -3.12 -12.17
N MET A 24 9.73 -3.57 -12.99
CA MET A 24 9.23 -4.95 -12.93
C MET A 24 10.35 -5.96 -13.20
N GLN A 25 11.26 -5.70 -14.14
CA GLN A 25 12.40 -6.59 -14.38
C GLN A 25 13.35 -6.65 -13.17
N LYS A 26 13.50 -5.56 -12.41
CA LYS A 26 14.28 -5.55 -11.17
C LYS A 26 13.59 -6.38 -10.09
N LEU A 27 12.29 -6.15 -9.86
CA LEU A 27 11.48 -6.91 -8.91
C LEU A 27 11.43 -8.42 -9.23
N LEU A 28 11.52 -8.78 -10.52
CA LEU A 28 11.59 -10.18 -10.95
C LEU A 28 12.97 -10.81 -10.70
N ARG A 29 14.04 -10.03 -10.61
CA ARG A 29 15.40 -10.52 -10.30
C ARG A 29 15.59 -10.64 -8.79
N ASP A 30 15.08 -9.67 -8.05
CA ASP A 30 15.09 -9.61 -6.59
C ASP A 30 13.69 -9.27 -6.10
N LYS A 31 13.03 -10.23 -5.45
CA LYS A 31 11.66 -10.06 -4.95
C LYS A 31 11.61 -9.29 -3.63
N GLU A 32 12.73 -9.22 -2.92
CA GLU A 32 12.84 -8.53 -1.64
C GLU A 32 13.06 -7.01 -1.84
N ASP A 33 13.38 -6.58 -3.07
CA ASP A 33 13.45 -5.17 -3.48
C ASP A 33 12.04 -4.57 -3.62
N THR A 34 11.37 -4.40 -2.49
CA THR A 34 9.98 -3.92 -2.41
C THR A 34 9.82 -2.46 -2.84
N GLU A 35 10.91 -1.66 -2.84
CA GLU A 35 10.92 -0.29 -3.39
C GLU A 35 10.41 -0.27 -4.86
N GLN A 36 10.72 -1.32 -5.64
CA GLN A 36 10.30 -1.40 -7.04
C GLN A 36 8.77 -1.40 -7.21
N VAL A 37 8.02 -1.88 -6.22
CA VAL A 37 6.54 -1.87 -6.23
C VAL A 37 6.03 -0.42 -6.31
N PHE A 38 6.60 0.48 -5.50
CA PHE A 38 6.19 1.89 -5.49
C PHE A 38 6.47 2.58 -6.83
N HIS A 39 7.62 2.27 -7.46
CA HIS A 39 7.94 2.79 -8.79
C HIS A 39 6.96 2.31 -9.88
N ILE A 40 6.55 1.05 -9.84
CA ILE A 40 5.60 0.47 -10.80
C ILE A 40 4.21 1.11 -10.61
N ILE A 41 3.78 1.27 -9.36
CA ILE A 41 2.53 1.93 -8.97
C ILE A 41 2.52 3.39 -9.44
N GLU A 42 3.56 4.17 -9.16
CA GLU A 42 3.69 5.57 -9.63
C GLU A 42 3.60 5.66 -11.16
N ALA A 43 4.29 4.77 -11.86
CA ALA A 43 4.34 4.80 -13.31
C ALA A 43 3.02 4.38 -13.98
N LEU A 44 2.16 3.57 -13.35
CA LEU A 44 0.98 2.99 -14.01
C LEU A 44 -0.36 3.49 -13.46
N ASN A 45 -0.45 3.87 -12.19
CA ASN A 45 -1.75 4.17 -11.57
C ASN A 45 -2.44 5.41 -12.13
N GLY A 46 -1.69 6.34 -12.74
CA GLY A 46 -2.27 7.58 -13.27
C GLY A 46 -3.08 8.31 -12.20
N ARG A 47 -4.32 8.69 -12.54
CA ARG A 47 -5.21 9.41 -11.62
C ARG A 47 -5.86 8.56 -10.53
N ALA A 48 -5.63 7.24 -10.46
CA ALA A 48 -6.34 6.39 -9.51
C ALA A 48 -6.24 6.88 -8.06
N LEU A 49 -5.04 7.26 -7.59
CA LEU A 49 -4.89 7.78 -6.22
C LEU A 49 -5.75 9.02 -5.97
N VAL A 50 -5.71 9.98 -6.90
CA VAL A 50 -6.47 11.24 -6.83
C VAL A 50 -7.96 10.96 -6.82
N SER A 51 -8.47 10.13 -7.74
CA SER A 51 -9.91 9.84 -7.82
C SER A 51 -10.42 9.07 -6.60
N ASN A 52 -9.62 8.16 -6.04
CA ASN A 52 -10.00 7.48 -4.80
C ASN A 52 -9.97 8.45 -3.61
N PHE A 53 -9.00 9.38 -3.58
CA PHE A 53 -8.93 10.41 -2.55
C PHE A 53 -10.14 11.36 -2.62
N GLU A 54 -10.53 11.82 -3.81
CA GLU A 54 -11.74 12.64 -4.03
C GLU A 54 -12.98 11.91 -3.46
N ALA A 55 -13.21 10.66 -3.85
CA ALA A 55 -14.33 9.87 -3.35
C ALA A 55 -14.26 9.60 -1.83
N PHE A 56 -13.06 9.36 -1.30
CA PHE A 56 -12.83 9.19 0.13
C PHE A 56 -13.19 10.48 0.88
N ALA A 57 -12.69 11.61 0.41
CA ALA A 57 -12.90 12.90 1.04
C ALA A 57 -14.37 13.34 0.95
N GLU A 58 -15.12 12.95 -0.07
CA GLU A 58 -16.56 13.20 -0.15
C GLU A 58 -17.38 12.35 0.84
N SER A 59 -16.83 11.24 1.33
CA SER A 59 -17.54 10.35 2.25
C SER A 59 -17.57 10.88 3.70
N ALA A 60 -18.67 10.64 4.42
CA ALA A 60 -18.80 11.02 5.83
C ALA A 60 -17.69 10.43 6.71
N ARG A 61 -17.27 9.19 6.43
CA ARG A 61 -16.19 8.54 7.19
C ARG A 61 -14.83 9.13 6.84
N GLY A 62 -14.57 9.43 5.57
CA GLY A 62 -13.32 10.04 5.13
C GLY A 62 -13.14 11.45 5.68
N GLN A 63 -14.20 12.25 5.75
CA GLN A 63 -14.20 13.55 6.44
C GLN A 63 -13.72 13.42 7.89
N VAL A 64 -14.31 12.51 8.69
CA VAL A 64 -13.87 12.28 10.08
C VAL A 64 -12.40 11.87 10.17
N LEU A 65 -11.91 11.07 9.22
CA LEU A 65 -10.52 10.63 9.21
C LEU A 65 -9.56 11.76 8.76
N LEU A 66 -9.98 12.62 7.84
CA LEU A 66 -9.22 13.81 7.40
C LEU A 66 -9.12 14.89 8.48
N GLU A 67 -10.11 14.99 9.37
CA GLU A 67 -10.01 15.87 10.54
C GLU A 67 -8.98 15.35 11.55
N ARG A 68 -8.93 14.03 11.74
CA ARG A 68 -8.05 13.40 12.74
C ARG A 68 -6.61 13.25 12.28
N LYS A 69 -6.39 13.00 10.98
CA LYS A 69 -5.09 12.76 10.35
C LYS A 69 -4.18 11.80 11.13
N GLU A 70 -4.76 10.75 11.72
CA GLU A 70 -4.02 9.77 12.53
C GLU A 70 -2.83 9.21 11.75
N TYR A 71 -1.64 9.27 12.35
CA TYR A 71 -0.44 8.61 11.85
C TYR A 71 -0.39 7.19 12.40
N LEU A 72 -0.61 6.21 11.52
CA LEU A 72 -0.86 4.83 11.90
C LEU A 72 0.37 4.02 12.37
N PRO A 73 1.59 4.20 11.81
CA PRO A 73 2.73 3.34 12.15
C PRO A 73 2.99 3.15 13.65
N PRO A 74 3.10 4.21 14.48
CA PRO A 74 3.33 4.02 15.92
C PRO A 74 2.16 3.35 16.65
N LEU A 75 0.93 3.48 16.15
CA LEU A 75 -0.24 2.83 16.73
C LEU A 75 -0.28 1.33 16.39
N LEU A 76 0.17 0.98 15.18
CA LEU A 76 0.23 -0.39 14.70
C LEU A 76 1.41 -1.15 15.29
N ASP A 77 2.56 -0.50 15.48
CA ASP A 77 3.77 -1.11 16.06
C ASP A 77 3.73 -1.21 17.59
N ASP A 78 2.78 -0.55 18.26
CA ASP A 78 2.57 -0.72 19.69
C ASP A 78 1.82 -2.03 19.99
N HIS A 79 2.56 -3.14 19.88
CA HIS A 79 2.03 -4.48 20.16
C HIS A 79 1.71 -4.68 21.64
N SER A 80 2.17 -3.81 22.56
CA SER A 80 2.10 -4.06 24.00
C SER A 80 0.67 -4.23 24.50
N TRP A 81 -0.21 -3.29 24.17
CA TRP A 81 -1.63 -3.35 24.53
C TRP A 81 -2.44 -4.22 23.57
N ILE A 82 -2.05 -4.29 22.28
CA ILE A 82 -2.80 -5.09 21.28
C ILE A 82 -2.72 -6.58 21.62
N ARG A 83 -1.58 -7.06 22.16
CA ARG A 83 -1.44 -8.43 22.67
C ARG A 83 -2.41 -8.76 23.80
N GLU A 84 -2.85 -7.78 24.57
CA GLU A 84 -3.80 -7.98 25.66
C GLU A 84 -5.23 -8.23 25.17
N LEU A 85 -5.51 -7.96 23.89
CA LEU A 85 -6.81 -8.27 23.30
C LEU A 85 -7.06 -9.78 23.25
N PRO A 86 -8.33 -10.22 23.43
CA PRO A 86 -8.68 -11.63 23.33
C PRO A 86 -8.29 -12.27 22.00
N GLU A 87 -8.00 -13.56 22.04
CA GLU A 87 -7.86 -14.39 20.84
C GLU A 87 -9.12 -14.33 19.97
N GLY A 88 -8.93 -14.33 18.64
CA GLY A 88 -10.03 -14.18 17.68
C GLY A 88 -10.42 -12.74 17.37
N THR A 89 -9.83 -11.73 18.04
CA THR A 89 -9.97 -10.33 17.63
C THR A 89 -9.03 -10.00 16.45
N VAL A 90 -9.41 -9.00 15.64
CA VAL A 90 -8.58 -8.53 14.51
C VAL A 90 -7.24 -7.98 15.01
N GLY A 91 -7.23 -7.26 16.13
CA GLY A 91 -5.99 -6.72 16.70
C GLY A 91 -5.02 -7.83 17.12
N ARG A 92 -5.53 -8.87 17.80
CA ARG A 92 -4.70 -10.01 18.19
C ARG A 92 -4.13 -10.74 16.96
N ALA A 93 -4.97 -10.98 15.95
CA ALA A 93 -4.53 -11.62 14.71
C ALA A 93 -3.49 -10.78 13.93
N TYR A 94 -3.58 -9.44 13.99
CA TYR A 94 -2.61 -8.54 13.38
C TYR A 94 -1.24 -8.66 14.04
N VAL A 95 -1.17 -8.59 15.37
CA VAL A 95 0.12 -8.73 16.08
C VAL A 95 0.74 -10.09 15.84
N ASP A 96 -0.05 -11.17 15.94
CA ASP A 96 0.44 -12.53 15.69
C ASP A 96 0.96 -12.68 14.25
N PHE A 97 0.37 -11.96 13.28
CA PHE A 97 0.86 -11.88 11.90
C PHE A 97 2.19 -11.10 11.81
N MET A 98 2.23 -9.86 12.30
CA MET A 98 3.42 -9.00 12.20
C MET A 98 4.64 -9.66 12.85
N GLU A 99 4.48 -10.27 14.02
CA GLU A 99 5.59 -10.91 14.75
C GLU A 99 6.10 -12.17 14.06
N ARG A 100 5.19 -13.02 13.56
CA ARG A 100 5.57 -14.23 12.84
C ARG A 100 6.32 -13.90 11.55
N GLU A 101 5.90 -12.85 10.86
CA GLU A 101 6.51 -12.42 9.60
C GLU A 101 7.76 -11.54 9.81
N GLY A 102 8.06 -11.13 11.05
CA GLY A 102 9.19 -10.25 11.38
C GLY A 102 9.02 -8.84 10.82
N LEU A 103 7.78 -8.35 10.74
CA LEU A 103 7.41 -7.06 10.14
C LEU A 103 7.18 -5.98 11.19
N THR A 104 7.30 -4.72 10.74
CA THR A 104 6.85 -3.52 11.45
C THR A 104 6.18 -2.58 10.45
N ALA A 105 5.18 -1.82 10.90
CA ALA A 105 4.56 -0.77 10.10
C ALA A 105 5.58 0.33 9.74
N GLN A 106 6.51 0.65 10.66
CA GLN A 106 7.62 1.54 10.37
C GLN A 106 8.54 1.01 9.26
N GLY A 107 8.82 -0.29 9.21
CA GLY A 107 9.63 -0.88 8.13
C GLY A 107 9.05 -0.61 6.75
N LEU A 108 7.71 -0.66 6.61
CA LEU A 108 7.05 -0.33 5.34
C LEU A 108 7.11 1.17 5.00
N VAL A 109 7.13 2.04 6.02
CA VAL A 109 7.40 3.47 5.84
C VAL A 109 8.80 3.67 5.30
N ASP A 110 9.80 3.03 5.90
CA ASP A 110 11.20 3.15 5.51
C ASP A 110 11.44 2.68 4.06
N GLU A 111 10.83 1.58 3.63
CA GLU A 111 10.87 1.12 2.23
C GLU A 111 10.20 2.12 1.27
N SER A 112 9.07 2.72 1.68
CA SER A 112 8.40 3.75 0.89
C SER A 112 9.23 5.03 0.79
N ASP A 113 10.00 5.36 1.82
CA ASP A 113 10.81 6.58 1.88
C ASP A 113 12.06 6.50 0.99
N LYS A 114 12.61 5.29 0.77
CA LYS A 114 13.67 5.08 -0.26
C LYS A 114 13.20 5.55 -1.64
N PHE A 115 11.99 5.18 -2.02
CA PHE A 115 11.35 5.65 -3.24
C PHE A 115 11.09 7.16 -3.20
N ARG A 116 10.57 7.69 -2.08
CA ARG A 116 10.25 9.13 -1.96
C ARG A 116 11.47 10.03 -2.02
N SER A 117 12.63 9.57 -1.55
CA SER A 117 13.89 10.34 -1.67
C SER A 117 14.23 10.71 -3.12
N GLN A 118 13.66 9.99 -4.10
CA GLN A 118 13.87 10.19 -5.54
C GLN A 118 12.76 11.03 -6.21
N ILE A 119 11.68 11.37 -5.50
CA ILE A 119 10.58 12.20 -6.00
C ILE A 119 10.32 13.38 -5.05
N ARG A 120 9.56 14.37 -5.50
CA ARG A 120 9.19 15.49 -4.63
C ARG A 120 8.18 15.01 -3.60
N ASP A 121 8.51 15.16 -2.33
CA ASP A 121 7.58 14.94 -1.23
C ASP A 121 6.65 16.16 -1.06
N TYR A 122 5.42 15.91 -0.62
CA TYR A 122 4.42 16.95 -0.40
C TYR A 122 3.75 16.71 0.94
N ASP A 123 3.72 17.72 1.79
CA ASP A 123 2.97 17.68 3.04
C ASP A 123 1.52 18.13 2.79
N ASP A 124 0.69 17.21 2.30
CA ASP A 124 -0.72 17.48 2.00
C ASP A 124 -1.65 16.27 2.19
N ASP A 125 -2.96 16.47 2.04
CA ASP A 125 -3.96 15.45 2.35
C ASP A 125 -3.94 14.26 1.39
N LEU A 126 -3.52 14.48 0.14
CA LEU A 126 -3.34 13.42 -0.83
C LEU A 126 -2.14 12.54 -0.43
N GLN A 127 -1.08 13.13 0.13
CA GLN A 127 0.06 12.39 0.66
C GLN A 127 -0.35 11.57 1.87
N TRP A 128 -1.07 12.18 2.81
CA TRP A 128 -1.58 11.50 3.99
C TRP A 128 -2.48 10.32 3.60
N TYR A 129 -3.37 10.49 2.62
CA TYR A 129 -4.21 9.40 2.10
C TYR A 129 -3.38 8.27 1.49
N GLY A 130 -2.35 8.60 0.68
CA GLY A 130 -1.42 7.61 0.14
C GLY A 130 -0.65 6.85 1.23
N ASN A 131 -0.18 7.54 2.27
CA ASN A 131 0.45 6.92 3.44
C ASN A 131 -0.52 5.96 4.12
N ARG A 132 -1.76 6.39 4.33
CA ARG A 132 -2.79 5.55 4.95
C ARG A 132 -3.03 4.26 4.18
N LEU A 133 -3.10 4.31 2.84
CA LEU A 133 -3.25 3.10 2.01
C LEU A 133 -2.07 2.13 2.21
N ARG A 134 -0.84 2.65 2.25
CA ARG A 134 0.37 1.86 2.55
C ARG A 134 0.26 1.25 3.95
N ASP A 135 0.01 2.06 4.97
CA ASP A 135 0.03 1.64 6.37
C ASP A 135 -1.07 0.61 6.70
N THR A 136 -2.17 0.61 5.94
CA THR A 136 -3.25 -0.39 6.09
C THR A 136 -3.04 -1.66 5.27
N HIS A 137 -2.00 -1.74 4.43
CA HIS A 137 -1.75 -2.89 3.56
C HIS A 137 -1.71 -4.21 4.34
N ASP A 138 -0.91 -4.26 5.40
CA ASP A 138 -0.69 -5.49 6.15
C ASP A 138 -1.92 -5.95 6.93
N LEU A 139 -2.83 -5.02 7.25
CA LEU A 139 -4.14 -5.37 7.80
C LEU A 139 -4.98 -6.15 6.78
N PHE A 140 -4.79 -5.95 5.48
CA PHE A 140 -5.52 -6.72 4.48
C PHE A 140 -5.06 -8.19 4.44
N HIS A 141 -3.80 -8.52 4.74
CA HIS A 141 -3.40 -9.93 4.91
C HIS A 141 -4.24 -10.61 5.99
N VAL A 142 -4.42 -9.94 7.13
CA VAL A 142 -5.21 -10.43 8.26
C VAL A 142 -6.69 -10.56 7.89
N LEU A 143 -7.27 -9.56 7.24
CA LEU A 143 -8.70 -9.53 6.93
C LEU A 143 -9.11 -10.47 5.79
N THR A 144 -8.20 -10.74 4.85
CA THR A 144 -8.47 -11.61 3.70
C THR A 144 -7.99 -13.04 3.90
N GLY A 145 -7.07 -13.27 4.85
CA GLY A 145 -6.40 -14.55 5.04
C GLY A 145 -5.33 -14.87 3.99
N TYR A 146 -5.01 -13.94 3.09
CA TYR A 146 -3.90 -14.12 2.16
C TYR A 146 -2.57 -13.93 2.90
N GLY A 147 -1.72 -14.96 2.86
CA GLY A 147 -0.38 -14.89 3.43
C GLY A 147 0.60 -14.07 2.59
N ARG A 148 1.87 -14.06 2.99
CA ARG A 148 2.96 -13.37 2.29
C ARG A 148 3.74 -14.22 1.29
N ASP A 149 3.26 -15.44 1.03
CA ASP A 149 3.82 -16.19 -0.10
C ASP A 149 3.47 -15.50 -1.43
N ALA A 150 4.17 -15.87 -2.50
CA ALA A 150 4.00 -15.21 -3.80
C ALA A 150 2.56 -15.27 -4.35
N LEU A 151 1.79 -16.29 -3.98
CA LEU A 151 0.39 -16.40 -4.39
C LEU A 151 -0.50 -15.52 -3.53
N GLY A 152 -0.31 -15.54 -2.21
CA GLY A 152 -1.01 -14.69 -1.25
C GLY A 152 -0.83 -13.21 -1.57
N GLU A 153 0.40 -12.76 -1.84
CA GLU A 153 0.68 -11.38 -2.27
C GLU A 153 -0.04 -11.03 -3.59
N ALA A 154 0.02 -11.91 -4.59
CA ALA A 154 -0.66 -11.69 -5.86
C ALA A 154 -2.19 -11.60 -5.68
N CYS A 155 -2.76 -12.43 -4.81
CA CYS A 155 -4.18 -12.40 -4.44
C CYS A 155 -4.54 -11.11 -3.70
N LEU A 156 -3.71 -10.67 -2.76
CA LEU A 156 -3.91 -9.42 -2.01
C LEU A 156 -3.86 -8.19 -2.92
N LEU A 157 -2.93 -8.16 -3.87
CA LEU A 157 -2.86 -7.12 -4.90
C LEU A 157 -4.11 -7.13 -5.79
N GLY A 158 -4.59 -8.32 -6.19
CA GLY A 158 -5.85 -8.48 -6.93
C GLY A 158 -7.05 -7.95 -6.15
N PHE A 159 -7.15 -8.27 -4.86
CA PHE A 159 -8.17 -7.74 -3.95
C PHE A 159 -8.09 -6.21 -3.86
N SER A 160 -6.89 -5.68 -3.61
CA SER A 160 -6.64 -4.23 -3.49
C SER A 160 -7.00 -3.47 -4.77
N TYR A 161 -6.70 -4.04 -5.95
CA TYR A 161 -7.12 -3.49 -7.23
C TYR A 161 -8.64 -3.40 -7.36
N SER A 162 -9.40 -4.37 -6.85
CA SER A 162 -10.86 -4.33 -6.90
C SER A 162 -11.43 -3.12 -6.14
N GLN A 163 -10.72 -2.66 -5.11
CA GLN A 163 -11.10 -1.50 -4.30
C GLN A 163 -10.66 -0.17 -4.90
N ASN A 164 -9.39 -0.05 -5.33
CA ASN A 164 -8.80 1.24 -5.71
C ASN A 164 -8.50 1.40 -7.21
N ARG A 165 -8.67 0.35 -8.02
CA ARG A 165 -8.45 0.35 -9.48
C ARG A 165 -7.06 0.81 -9.93
N GLY A 166 -6.04 0.67 -9.08
CA GLY A 166 -4.64 0.98 -9.40
C GLY A 166 -4.06 0.05 -10.47
N ARG A 167 -3.81 0.56 -11.68
CA ARG A 167 -3.30 -0.25 -12.81
C ARG A 167 -1.92 -0.88 -12.54
N GLY A 168 -1.07 -0.24 -11.75
CA GLY A 168 0.21 -0.81 -11.34
C GLY A 168 0.05 -2.01 -10.43
N VAL A 169 -0.92 -1.95 -9.52
CA VAL A 169 -1.24 -3.04 -8.58
C VAL A 169 -1.65 -4.30 -9.34
N ILE A 170 -2.61 -4.20 -10.26
CA ILE A 170 -3.05 -5.36 -11.06
C ILE A 170 -1.97 -5.85 -12.03
N PHE A 171 -1.12 -4.95 -12.52
CA PHE A 171 0.00 -5.34 -13.38
C PHE A 171 1.02 -6.20 -12.62
N ILE A 172 1.37 -5.83 -11.37
CA ILE A 172 2.25 -6.65 -10.52
C ILE A 172 1.61 -8.00 -10.25
N ALA A 173 0.34 -8.03 -9.83
CA ALA A 173 -0.41 -9.27 -9.57
C ALA A 173 -0.42 -10.18 -10.81
N PHE A 174 -0.69 -9.63 -12.00
CA PHE A 174 -0.67 -10.37 -13.25
C PHE A 174 0.71 -10.95 -13.57
N MET A 175 1.77 -10.18 -13.38
CA MET A 175 3.14 -10.64 -13.64
C MET A 175 3.58 -11.73 -12.65
N ALA A 176 3.19 -11.59 -11.37
CA ALA A 176 3.41 -12.63 -10.37
C ALA A 176 2.69 -13.93 -10.75
N ALA A 177 1.39 -13.86 -11.10
CA ALA A 177 0.61 -15.00 -11.56
C ALA A 177 1.23 -15.67 -12.80
N ARG A 178 1.64 -14.88 -13.80
CA ARG A 178 2.29 -15.40 -15.01
C ARG A 178 3.63 -16.08 -14.71
N ARG A 179 4.40 -15.59 -13.73
CA ARG A 179 5.65 -16.23 -13.31
C ARG A 179 5.41 -17.54 -12.59
N MET A 180 4.44 -17.60 -11.67
CA MET A 180 4.07 -18.83 -10.98
C MET A 180 3.58 -19.89 -11.97
N ALA A 181 2.72 -19.52 -12.92
CA ALA A 181 2.22 -20.43 -13.95
C ALA A 181 3.33 -21.06 -14.80
N LYS A 182 4.45 -20.37 -15.02
CA LYS A 182 5.62 -20.92 -15.72
C LYS A 182 6.48 -21.86 -14.87
N ALA A 183 6.35 -21.78 -13.55
CA ALA A 183 7.10 -22.61 -12.60
C ALA A 183 6.31 -23.86 -12.18
N LEU A 184 5.02 -23.94 -12.53
CA LEU A 184 4.22 -25.14 -12.36
C LEU A 184 4.64 -26.22 -13.39
N PRO A 185 4.64 -27.50 -12.99
CA PRO A 185 4.98 -28.63 -13.87
C PRO A 185 3.97 -28.84 -15.01
#